data_AF-A0A0H1R6G0-F1
#
_entry.id   AF-A0A0H1R6G0-F1
#
_cell.length_a   1.000
_cell.length_b   1.000
_cell.length_c   1.000
_cell.angle_alpha   90.00
_cell.angle_beta   90.00
_cell.angle_gamma   90.00
#
_symmetry.space_group_name_H-M   'P 1'
#
loop_
_entity.id
_entity.type
_entity.pdbx_description
1 polymer ?
#
loop_
_entity_poly.entity_id
_entity_poly.type
_entity_poly.pdbx_seq_one_letter_code
_entity_poly.pdbx_strand_id
1 'polypeptide(L)'
;MGRPDLEAIAKIIADWLEHVPGVPAVYIFGSRVRGDHRPDSDLDIRLFTYEWCGGGLIDDLTSEWWGKQNPVGIAELEKKLHAPLHIISEKQDLCDNAIREGAKTLVYVDRKAVCVCTPPKNVRGG
;
A
#
# COMPACT_ATOMS: atom_id res chain seq x y z
N MET A 1 -11.68 -6.33 -18.64
CA MET A 1 -10.75 -7.46 -18.41
C MET A 1 -10.07 -7.20 -17.08
N GLY A 2 -10.25 -8.09 -16.10
CA GLY A 2 -9.59 -7.98 -14.80
C GLY A 2 -8.07 -8.04 -14.97
N ARG A 3 -7.34 -7.40 -14.06
CA ARG A 3 -5.88 -7.50 -13.98
C ARG A 3 -5.58 -8.59 -12.96
N PRO A 4 -5.45 -9.87 -13.36
CA PRO A 4 -5.33 -10.99 -12.42
C PRO A 4 -4.16 -10.81 -11.46
N ASP A 5 -3.08 -10.17 -11.90
CA ASP A 5 -1.93 -9.84 -11.05
C ASP A 5 -2.29 -8.84 -9.93
N LEU A 6 -3.14 -7.85 -10.23
CA LEU A 6 -3.56 -6.84 -9.25
C LEU A 6 -4.49 -7.43 -8.19
N GLU A 7 -5.41 -8.29 -8.60
CA GLU A 7 -6.33 -9.00 -7.69
C GLU A 7 -5.55 -9.94 -6.76
N ALA A 8 -4.59 -10.70 -7.30
CA ALA A 8 -3.72 -11.56 -6.51
C ALA A 8 -2.85 -10.77 -5.52
N ILE A 9 -2.26 -9.65 -5.95
CA ILE A 9 -1.50 -8.74 -5.09
C ILE A 9 -2.39 -8.21 -3.97
N ALA A 10 -3.56 -7.67 -4.30
CA ALA A 10 -4.49 -7.11 -3.33
C ALA A 10 -4.92 -8.16 -2.30
N LYS A 11 -5.17 -9.40 -2.73
CA LYS A 11 -5.50 -10.52 -1.84
C LYS A 11 -4.36 -10.85 -0.87
N ILE A 12 -3.12 -10.98 -1.36
CA ILE A 12 -1.95 -11.29 -0.52
C ILE A 12 -1.74 -10.19 0.53
N ILE A 13 -1.87 -8.93 0.13
CA ILE A 13 -1.76 -7.80 1.06
C ILE A 13 -2.94 -7.78 2.04
N ALA A 14 -4.16 -8.05 1.59
CA ALA A 14 -5.32 -8.11 2.47
C ALA A 14 -5.23 -9.24 3.51
N ASP A 15 -4.70 -10.41 3.14
CA ASP A 15 -4.42 -11.52 4.06
C ASP A 15 -3.35 -11.13 5.09
N TRP A 16 -2.30 -10.43 4.68
CA TRP A 16 -1.31 -9.89 5.61
C TRP A 16 -1.90 -8.87 6.59
N LEU A 17 -2.86 -8.07 6.13
CA LEU A 17 -3.51 -7.02 6.93
C LEU A 17 -4.65 -7.53 7.84
N GLU A 18 -5.09 -8.77 7.66
CA GLU A 18 -6.20 -9.34 8.44
C GLU A 18 -5.89 -9.32 9.95
N HIS A 19 -4.65 -9.63 10.30
CA HIS A 19 -4.19 -9.71 11.68
C HIS A 19 -3.89 -8.36 12.34
N VAL A 20 -4.08 -7.24 11.63
CA VAL A 20 -3.78 -5.92 12.18
C VAL A 20 -5.04 -5.31 12.79
N PRO A 21 -5.12 -5.18 14.12
CA PRO A 21 -6.22 -4.48 14.76
C PRO A 21 -6.19 -3.00 14.34
N GLY A 22 -7.37 -2.41 14.13
CA GLY A 22 -7.49 -0.97 13.91
C GLY A 22 -7.09 -0.44 12.52
N VAL A 23 -6.58 -1.26 11.60
CA VAL A 23 -6.23 -0.78 10.24
C VAL A 23 -7.48 -0.59 9.38
N PRO A 24 -7.82 0.65 8.98
CA PRO A 24 -8.98 0.92 8.13
C PRO A 24 -8.72 0.53 6.68
N ALA A 25 -7.55 0.92 6.14
CA ALA A 25 -7.14 0.64 4.78
C ALA A 25 -5.62 0.86 4.58
N VAL A 26 -5.11 0.18 3.56
CA VAL A 26 -3.75 0.32 3.02
C VAL A 26 -3.87 0.56 1.52
N TYR A 27 -3.11 1.52 1.02
CA TYR A 27 -3.20 1.93 -0.38
C TYR A 27 -2.07 1.32 -1.19
N ILE A 28 -2.42 0.54 -2.20
CA ILE A 28 -1.52 0.01 -3.21
C ILE A 28 -1.58 0.96 -4.40
N PHE A 29 -0.43 1.43 -4.87
CA PHE A 29 -0.36 2.42 -5.94
C PHE A 29 0.85 2.20 -6.84
N GLY A 30 1.12 3.15 -7.74
CA GLY A 30 2.30 3.10 -8.58
C GLY A 30 2.12 2.28 -9.86
N SER A 31 3.24 1.84 -10.44
CA SER A 31 3.27 1.32 -11.80
C SER A 31 2.54 -0.01 -11.97
N ARG A 32 2.53 -0.85 -10.92
CA ARG A 32 1.80 -2.13 -10.92
C ARG A 32 0.29 -1.92 -10.99
N VAL A 33 -0.23 -0.88 -10.34
CA VAL A 33 -1.66 -0.51 -10.42
C VAL A 33 -1.99 0.21 -11.73
N ARG A 34 -1.07 0.99 -12.28
CA ARG A 34 -1.24 1.61 -13.61
C ARG A 34 -1.17 0.59 -14.74
N GLY A 35 -0.39 -0.48 -14.59
CA GLY A 35 -0.10 -1.46 -15.64
C GLY A 35 1.07 -1.06 -16.55
N ASP A 36 1.83 -0.03 -16.19
CA ASP A 36 3.05 0.43 -16.90
C ASP A 36 4.34 -0.04 -16.20
N HIS A 37 4.24 -1.08 -15.37
CA HIS A 37 5.36 -1.62 -14.60
C HIS A 37 6.33 -2.45 -15.46
N ARG A 38 7.59 -2.47 -15.03
CA ARG A 38 8.60 -3.41 -15.50
C ARG A 38 8.59 -4.67 -14.62
N PRO A 39 9.10 -5.81 -15.10
CA PRO A 39 9.14 -7.06 -14.33
C PRO A 39 9.86 -6.92 -12.98
N ASP A 40 10.83 -6.02 -12.89
CA ASP A 40 11.64 -5.70 -11.70
C ASP A 40 11.08 -4.54 -10.87
N SER A 41 9.91 -3.98 -11.23
CA SER A 41 9.35 -2.85 -10.50
C SER A 41 8.90 -3.23 -9.10
N ASP A 42 9.21 -2.38 -8.13
CA ASP A 42 8.71 -2.50 -6.77
C ASP A 42 7.18 -2.39 -6.72
N LEU A 43 6.60 -2.94 -5.66
CA LEU A 43 5.21 -2.70 -5.28
C LEU A 43 5.16 -1.59 -4.23
N ASP A 44 4.59 -0.44 -4.61
CA ASP A 44 4.43 0.71 -3.74
C ASP A 44 3.18 0.56 -2.85
N ILE A 45 3.39 0.67 -1.54
CA ILE A 45 2.34 0.61 -0.51
C ILE A 45 2.41 1.83 0.39
N ARG A 46 1.27 2.49 0.61
CA ARG A 46 1.12 3.62 1.53
C ARG A 46 0.27 3.23 2.72
N LEU A 47 0.83 3.45 3.91
CA LEU A 47 0.16 3.33 5.19
C LEU A 47 -0.03 4.73 5.77
N PHE A 48 -1.27 5.17 5.96
CA PHE A 48 -1.57 6.42 6.66
C PHE A 48 -1.75 6.13 8.15
N THR A 49 -0.65 5.77 8.83
CA THR A 49 -0.69 5.37 10.25
C THR A 49 -1.29 6.43 11.17
N TYR A 50 -1.15 7.72 10.83
CA TYR A 50 -1.83 8.82 11.53
C TYR A 50 -3.36 8.80 11.41
N GLU A 51 -3.89 8.38 10.25
CA GLU A 51 -5.34 8.27 10.03
C GLU A 51 -5.93 7.04 10.71
N TRP A 52 -5.13 6.00 10.95
CA TRP A 52 -5.58 4.77 11.60
C TRP A 52 -6.06 5.02 13.04
N CYS A 53 -5.51 6.03 13.70
CA CYS A 53 -5.90 6.41 15.05
C CYS A 53 -6.84 7.62 15.09
N GLY A 54 -7.51 7.94 13.97
CA GLY A 54 -8.44 9.07 13.90
C GLY A 54 -7.78 10.43 14.16
N GLY A 55 -6.49 10.57 13.83
CA GLY A 55 -5.69 11.75 14.14
C GLY A 55 -5.07 11.77 15.55
N GLY A 56 -5.22 10.68 16.30
CA GLY A 56 -4.56 10.43 17.59
C GLY A 56 -3.18 9.78 17.47
N LEU A 57 -2.58 9.45 18.62
CA LEU A 57 -1.34 8.67 18.68
C LEU A 57 -1.61 7.23 18.21
N ILE A 58 -0.65 6.65 17.49
CA ILE A 58 -0.64 5.21 17.16
C ILE A 58 -0.75 4.43 18.47
N ASP A 59 -1.74 3.55 18.59
CA ASP A 59 -1.87 2.73 19.79
C ASP A 59 -0.70 1.75 19.94
N ASP A 60 -0.43 1.35 21.18
CA ASP A 60 0.73 0.51 21.49
C ASP A 60 0.68 -0.84 20.76
N LEU A 61 -0.52 -1.37 20.48
CA LEU A 61 -0.72 -2.62 19.75
C LEU A 61 -0.31 -2.50 18.27
N THR A 62 -0.67 -1.39 17.63
CA THR A 62 -0.33 -1.08 16.23
C THR A 62 1.16 -0.77 16.10
N SER A 63 1.73 -0.04 17.06
CA SER A 63 3.16 0.26 17.11
C SER A 63 4.01 -1.00 17.32
N GLU A 64 3.59 -1.87 18.25
CA GLU A 64 4.25 -3.15 18.51
C GLU A 64 4.13 -4.11 17.31
N TRP A 65 2.96 -4.16 16.65
CA TRP A 65 2.79 -4.93 15.42
C TRP A 65 3.72 -4.44 14.31
N TRP A 66 3.78 -3.13 14.08
CA TRP A 66 4.67 -2.52 13.08
C TRP A 66 6.13 -2.83 13.37
N GLY A 67 6.56 -2.69 14.63
CA GLY A 67 7.91 -3.02 15.07
C GLY A 67 8.30 -4.48 14.84
N LYS A 68 7.35 -5.42 15.00
CA LYS A 68 7.58 -6.86 14.76
C LYS A 68 7.61 -7.23 13.27
N GLN A 69 6.83 -6.56 12.43
CA GLN A 69 6.73 -6.87 11.00
C GLN A 69 7.88 -6.30 10.17
N ASN A 70 8.49 -5.21 10.63
CA ASN A 70 9.42 -4.40 9.84
C ASN A 70 10.62 -5.19 9.22
N PRO A 71 11.16 -6.26 9.84
CA PRO A 71 12.18 -7.08 9.16
C PRO A 71 11.66 -8.42 8.61
N VAL A 72 10.77 -9.14 9.31
CA VAL A 72 10.39 -10.52 8.94
C VAL A 72 9.17 -10.56 8.03
N GLY A 73 8.15 -9.77 8.33
CA GLY A 73 6.90 -9.73 7.57
C GLY A 73 7.08 -9.21 6.15
N ILE A 74 7.91 -8.17 6.00
CA ILE A 74 8.22 -7.59 4.68
C ILE A 74 8.91 -8.63 3.79
N ALA A 75 9.94 -9.32 4.29
CA ALA A 75 10.66 -10.32 3.51
C ALA A 75 9.79 -11.52 3.09
N GLU A 76 8.84 -11.94 3.94
CA GLU A 76 7.88 -13.00 3.57
C GLU A 76 6.88 -12.53 2.51
N LEU A 77 6.43 -11.28 2.60
CA LEU A 77 5.54 -10.70 1.59
C LEU A 77 6.24 -10.54 0.24
N GLU A 78 7.48 -10.05 0.22
CA GLU A 78 8.25 -9.92 -1.02
C GLU A 78 8.39 -11.27 -1.73
N LYS A 79 8.62 -12.35 -0.96
CA LYS A 79 8.65 -13.71 -1.49
C LYS A 79 7.30 -14.14 -2.07
N LYS A 80 6.19 -13.88 -1.38
CA LYS A 80 4.84 -14.23 -1.85
C LYS A 80 4.43 -13.42 -3.09
N LEU A 81 4.84 -12.15 -3.15
CA LEU A 81 4.54 -11.23 -4.23
C LEU A 81 5.51 -11.37 -5.41
N HIS A 82 6.59 -12.13 -5.25
CA HIS A 82 7.69 -12.25 -6.20
C HIS A 82 8.22 -10.88 -6.63
N ALA A 83 8.22 -9.92 -5.71
CA ALA A 83 8.51 -8.52 -5.98
C ALA A 83 9.03 -7.81 -4.73
N PRO A 84 10.02 -6.91 -4.87
CA PRO A 84 10.39 -5.99 -3.80
C PRO A 84 9.21 -5.09 -3.38
N LEU A 85 9.16 -4.78 -2.08
CA LEU A 85 8.11 -3.97 -1.48
C LEU A 85 8.67 -2.63 -1.02
N HIS A 86 8.00 -1.56 -1.42
CA HIS A 86 8.32 -0.21 -0.97
C HIS A 86 7.16 0.32 -0.13
N ILE A 87 7.34 0.29 1.21
CA ILE A 87 6.31 0.72 2.16
C ILE A 87 6.61 2.12 2.69
N ILE A 88 5.62 3.00 2.57
CA ILE A 88 5.69 4.40 3.01
C ILE A 88 4.71 4.59 4.18
N SER A 89 5.20 4.86 5.39
CA SER A 89 4.36 4.97 6.59
C SER A 89 4.38 6.34 7.28
N GLU A 90 5.50 7.08 7.31
CA GLU A 90 5.65 8.19 8.28
C GLU A 90 5.95 9.59 7.71
N LYS A 91 6.65 9.72 6.58
CA LYS A 91 6.89 11.03 5.96
C LYS A 91 5.74 11.38 5.02
N GLN A 92 5.31 12.64 5.04
CA GLN A 92 4.54 13.21 3.94
C GLN A 92 5.33 12.97 2.65
N ASP A 93 4.78 12.14 1.78
CA ASP A 93 5.33 11.90 0.46
C ASP A 93 4.58 12.80 -0.53
N LEU A 94 5.28 13.24 -1.58
CA LEU A 94 4.66 13.96 -2.71
C LEU A 94 3.50 13.15 -3.33
N CYS A 95 3.49 11.83 -3.11
CA CYS A 95 2.44 10.93 -3.57
C CYS A 95 1.14 11.00 -2.74
N ASP A 96 1.13 11.58 -1.53
CA ASP A 96 -0.04 11.54 -0.62
C ASP A 96 -1.29 12.18 -1.24
N ASN A 97 -1.13 13.35 -1.87
CA ASN A 97 -2.24 14.02 -2.57
C ASN A 97 -2.74 13.18 -3.75
N ALA A 98 -1.82 12.59 -4.53
CA ALA A 98 -2.18 11.74 -5.66
C ALA A 98 -2.92 10.46 -5.21
N ILE A 99 -2.52 9.87 -4.09
CA ILE A 99 -3.17 8.70 -3.48
C ILE A 99 -4.56 9.08 -2.98
N ARG A 100 -4.72 10.21 -2.28
CA ARG A 100 -6.03 10.70 -1.81
C ARG A 100 -6.98 11.02 -2.96
N GLU A 101 -6.48 11.63 -4.04
CA GLU A 101 -7.30 11.87 -5.24
C GLU A 101 -7.64 10.56 -5.95
N GLY A 102 -6.67 9.64 -6.09
CA GLY A 102 -6.89 8.30 -6.63
C GLY A 102 -7.87 7.46 -5.79
N ALA A 103 -7.91 7.68 -4.47
CA ALA A 103 -8.85 7.03 -3.56
C ALA A 103 -10.31 7.42 -3.83
N LYS A 104 -10.57 8.52 -4.54
CA LYS A 104 -11.92 8.88 -5.00
C LYS A 104 -12.38 8.01 -6.18
N THR A 105 -11.44 7.41 -6.92
CA THR A 105 -11.70 6.58 -8.10
C THR A 105 -10.95 5.26 -7.97
N LEU A 106 -11.47 4.39 -7.11
CA LEU A 106 -10.85 3.11 -6.77
C LEU A 106 -10.73 2.21 -8.00
N VAL A 107 -9.54 1.61 -8.17
CA VAL A 107 -9.28 0.66 -9.25
C VAL A 107 -9.77 -0.73 -8.86
N TYR A 108 -9.47 -1.14 -7.62
CA TYR A 108 -9.83 -2.44 -7.06
C TYR A 108 -9.74 -2.39 -5.53
N VAL A 109 -10.55 -3.18 -4.84
CA VAL A 109 -10.53 -3.31 -3.38
C VAL A 109 -10.70 -4.77 -2.98
N ASP A 110 -9.81 -5.26 -2.12
CA ASP A 110 -9.99 -6.51 -1.37
C ASP A 110 -9.81 -6.19 0.13
N ARG A 111 -10.92 -6.24 0.89
CA ARG A 111 -10.95 -5.93 2.33
C ARG A 111 -10.21 -4.61 2.65
N LYS A 112 -9.06 -4.69 3.32
CA LYS A 112 -8.23 -3.55 3.74
C LYS A 112 -7.23 -3.09 2.67
N ALA A 113 -7.06 -3.85 1.58
CA ALA A 113 -6.16 -3.52 0.49
C ALA A 113 -6.91 -2.73 -0.60
N VAL A 114 -6.53 -1.47 -0.78
CA VAL A 114 -7.18 -0.52 -1.69
C VAL A 114 -6.22 -0.16 -2.80
N CYS A 115 -6.54 -0.54 -4.04
CA CYS A 115 -5.73 -0.21 -5.21
C CYS A 115 -6.18 1.12 -5.81
N VAL A 116 -5.27 2.08 -5.87
CA VAL A 116 -5.53 3.42 -6.42
C VAL A 116 -4.60 3.72 -7.58
N CYS A 117 -5.15 4.35 -8.61
CA CYS A 117 -4.35 4.83 -9.73
C CYS A 117 -3.76 6.19 -9.36
N THR A 118 -2.43 6.32 -9.39
CA THR A 118 -1.74 7.60 -9.20
C THR A 118 -1.01 7.99 -10.49
N PRO A 119 -0.85 9.30 -10.79
CA PRO A 119 -0.04 9.74 -11.92
C PRO A 119 1.38 9.17 -11.87
N PRO A 120 2.07 9.02 -13.01
CA PRO A 120 3.48 8.65 -13.02
C PRO A 120 4.30 9.66 -12.22
N LYS A 121 5.35 9.21 -11.51
CA LYS A 121 6.27 10.08 -10.74
C LYS A 121 6.96 11.18 -11.57
N ASN A 122 6.79 11.19 -12.89
CA ASN A 122 7.36 12.14 -13.85
C ASN A 122 6.40 13.23 -14.34
N VAL A 123 5.60 13.83 -13.47
CA VAL A 123 5.06 15.17 -13.74
C VAL A 123 5.87 16.19 -12.95
N ARG A 124 7.17 16.31 -13.31
CA ARG A 124 7.85 17.59 -13.15
C ARG A 124 7.11 18.56 -14.06
N GLY A 125 6.36 19.48 -13.46
CA GLY A 125 5.86 20.65 -14.17
C GLY A 125 7.03 21.34 -14.88
N GLY A 126 6.80 21.70 -16.13
CA GLY A 126 7.55 22.78 -16.77
C GLY A 126 7.17 24.13 -16.16
#